data_AF-A0A9E0TMT8-F1
#
_entry.id   AF-A0A9E0TMT8-F1
#
_cell.length_a   1.000
_cell.length_b   1.000
_cell.length_c   1.000
_cell.angle_alpha   90.00
_cell.angle_beta   90.00
_cell.angle_gamma   90.00
#
_symmetry.space_group_name_H-M   'P 1'
#
loop_
_entity.id
_entity.type
_entity.pdbx_description
1 polymer ?
#
loop_
_entity_poly.entity_id
_entity_poly.type
_entity_poly.pdbx_seq_one_letter_code
_entity_poly.pdbx_strand_id
1 'polypeptide(L)'
;MNPPSTNLLIEQLALFGQRWHRRRASYRPAGEPFDPTRCTVVPIEEGDAKHFVLMHHYSGTYPAARFRAGVFVKEPFQRERLAGVGVFSVPMNQRVIPSYFPALAPNEGVELGRFVLDDSLAANAETWALARMRRLLRQALPEVRGIVAYCDPIERRDECGELVKRGHVGTIYKAGNAQYRGRSSARMLWLSPSGASFADRTLAKVRLGETGERYALERLAAMDAPRRCTGEGGAEYIRRLQDEGWLRRVKHPGNFVFTWPDGRAGGGP
;
A
#
# COMPACT_ATOMS: atom_id res chain seq x y z
N MET A 1 36.28 -4.13 -8.01
CA MET A 1 35.15 -3.38 -8.56
C MET A 1 34.19 -3.07 -7.41
N ASN A 2 34.13 -1.81 -6.98
CA ASN A 2 33.20 -1.39 -5.94
C ASN A 2 31.76 -1.49 -6.49
N PRO A 3 30.80 -2.04 -5.73
CA PRO A 3 29.39 -2.00 -6.15
C PRO A 3 28.97 -0.53 -6.27
N PRO A 4 28.14 -0.17 -7.25
CA PRO A 4 27.66 1.20 -7.38
C PRO A 4 26.98 1.62 -6.09
N SER A 5 27.39 2.79 -5.58
CA SER A 5 26.85 3.41 -4.37
C SER A 5 25.33 3.44 -4.43
N THR A 6 24.66 2.95 -3.38
CA THR A 6 23.18 2.88 -3.26
C THR A 6 22.48 4.20 -3.62
N ASN A 7 23.15 5.34 -3.49
CA ASN A 7 22.67 6.66 -3.90
C ASN A 7 22.45 6.82 -5.41
N LEU A 8 23.29 6.22 -6.27
CA LEU A 8 23.15 6.36 -7.73
C LEU A 8 21.91 5.61 -8.25
N LEU A 9 21.58 4.46 -7.63
CA LEU A 9 20.37 3.70 -7.94
C LEU A 9 19.11 4.45 -7.46
N ILE A 10 19.21 5.18 -6.34
CA ILE A 10 18.12 6.00 -5.77
C ILE A 10 17.81 7.20 -6.66
N GLU A 11 18.83 7.86 -7.23
CA GLU A 11 18.65 8.99 -8.15
C GLU A 11 18.04 8.56 -9.49
N GLN A 12 18.46 7.42 -10.03
CA GLN A 12 17.87 6.88 -11.27
C GLN A 12 16.42 6.39 -11.09
N LEU A 13 16.04 5.93 -9.90
CA LEU A 13 14.65 5.57 -9.56
C LEU A 13 13.77 6.79 -9.23
N ALA A 14 14.35 7.95 -8.89
CA ALA A 14 13.62 9.15 -8.51
C ALA A 14 13.02 9.92 -9.70
N LEU A 15 13.57 9.74 -10.91
CA LEU A 15 13.06 10.36 -12.14
C LEU A 15 11.70 9.79 -12.58
N PHE A 16 11.30 8.65 -12.01
CA PHE A 16 10.32 7.75 -12.60
C PHE A 16 9.13 7.52 -11.65
N GLY A 17 7.98 8.17 -11.91
CA GLY A 17 6.73 7.92 -11.19
C GLY A 17 6.19 6.51 -11.48
N GLN A 18 6.17 5.64 -10.47
CA GLN A 18 5.80 4.24 -10.63
C GLN A 18 4.29 4.01 -10.56
N ARG A 19 3.75 3.24 -11.52
CA ARG A 19 2.31 3.06 -11.71
C ARG A 19 1.89 1.58 -11.71
N TRP A 20 0.59 1.33 -11.54
CA TRP A 20 0.01 -0.01 -11.34
C TRP A 20 -1.34 -0.16 -12.07
N HIS A 21 -1.37 -0.99 -13.11
CA HIS A 21 -2.59 -1.37 -13.82
C HIS A 21 -2.81 -2.88 -13.79
N ARG A 22 -3.97 -3.35 -13.32
CA ARG A 22 -4.30 -4.79 -13.19
C ARG A 22 -3.18 -5.61 -12.53
N ARG A 23 -2.52 -5.05 -11.50
CA ARG A 23 -1.37 -5.63 -10.77
C ARG A 23 -0.08 -5.78 -11.59
N ARG A 24 0.06 -5.07 -12.71
CA ARG A 24 1.28 -4.98 -13.52
C ARG A 24 1.89 -3.58 -13.39
N ALA A 25 3.21 -3.48 -13.33
CA ALA A 25 3.93 -2.20 -13.21
C ALA A 25 4.15 -1.56 -14.60
N SER A 26 3.91 -0.25 -14.74
CA SER A 26 4.14 0.48 -16.00
C SER A 26 5.01 1.74 -15.84
N TYR A 27 5.79 1.98 -16.90
CA TYR A 27 6.79 3.03 -17.18
C TYR A 27 6.28 4.30 -17.90
N ARG A 28 6.25 5.55 -17.39
CA ARG A 28 6.06 6.76 -18.26
C ARG A 28 7.09 7.86 -17.98
N PRO A 29 7.90 8.29 -18.99
CA PRO A 29 8.70 9.53 -18.89
C PRO A 29 7.83 10.75 -18.60
N ALA A 30 8.42 11.75 -17.95
CA ALA A 30 7.81 13.05 -17.68
C ALA A 30 7.61 13.85 -18.98
N GLY A 31 6.71 13.39 -19.86
CA GLY A 31 6.48 13.97 -21.19
C GLY A 31 5.26 14.89 -21.26
N GLU A 32 4.23 14.64 -20.46
CA GLU A 32 3.04 15.50 -20.38
C GLU A 32 2.82 15.99 -18.93
N PRO A 33 2.73 17.30 -18.70
CA PRO A 33 2.43 17.82 -17.37
C PRO A 33 1.01 17.46 -16.96
N PHE A 34 0.85 17.07 -15.69
CA PHE A 34 -0.46 16.82 -15.10
C PHE A 34 -1.30 18.11 -15.09
N ASP A 35 -2.46 18.06 -15.74
CA ASP A 35 -3.45 19.14 -15.74
C ASP A 35 -4.42 18.97 -14.56
N PRO A 36 -4.26 19.75 -13.48
CA PRO A 36 -5.12 19.64 -12.31
C PRO A 36 -6.54 20.17 -12.56
N THR A 37 -6.79 20.93 -13.63
CA THR A 37 -8.09 21.56 -13.88
C THR A 37 -9.15 20.55 -14.33
N ARG A 38 -8.71 19.40 -14.86
CA ARG A 38 -9.56 18.28 -15.26
C ARG A 38 -9.81 17.26 -14.17
N CYS A 39 -9.21 17.46 -13.01
CA CYS A 39 -9.22 16.51 -11.92
C CYS A 39 -9.90 17.11 -10.70
N THR A 40 -10.78 16.34 -10.07
CA THR A 40 -11.36 16.68 -8.77
C THR A 40 -10.96 15.62 -7.75
N VAL A 41 -10.92 16.01 -6.48
CA VAL A 41 -10.71 15.09 -5.37
C VAL A 41 -11.84 15.29 -4.39
N VAL A 42 -12.58 14.23 -4.09
CA VAL A 42 -13.76 14.27 -3.21
C VAL A 42 -13.78 13.07 -2.28
N PRO A 43 -14.44 13.15 -1.11
CA PRO A 43 -14.78 11.97 -0.32
C PRO A 43 -15.63 11.01 -1.16
N ILE A 44 -15.42 9.71 -0.99
CA ILE A 44 -16.14 8.66 -1.74
C ILE A 44 -16.67 7.58 -0.81
N GLU A 45 -17.66 6.82 -1.28
CA GLU A 45 -18.26 5.69 -0.57
C GLU A 45 -17.32 4.48 -0.43
N GLU A 46 -17.59 3.63 0.57
CA GLU A 46 -16.71 2.48 0.85
C GLU A 46 -16.71 1.49 -0.30
N GLY A 47 -17.90 1.26 -0.89
CA GLY A 47 -18.07 0.34 -2.01
C GLY A 47 -17.16 0.70 -3.18
N ASP A 48 -17.16 1.96 -3.58
CA ASP A 48 -16.35 2.48 -4.70
C ASP A 48 -14.85 2.38 -4.39
N ALA A 49 -14.45 2.83 -3.18
CA ALA A 49 -13.06 2.76 -2.75
C ALA A 49 -12.55 1.31 -2.70
N LYS A 50 -13.36 0.41 -2.15
CA LYS A 50 -13.03 -1.01 -2.02
C LYS A 50 -12.93 -1.69 -3.37
N HIS A 51 -13.90 -1.45 -4.26
CA HIS A 51 -13.88 -1.99 -5.61
C HIS A 51 -12.60 -1.57 -6.35
N PHE A 52 -12.31 -0.26 -6.37
CA PHE A 52 -11.13 0.28 -7.05
C PHE A 52 -9.82 -0.28 -6.46
N VAL A 53 -9.67 -0.28 -5.14
CA VAL A 53 -8.45 -0.78 -4.48
C VAL A 53 -8.21 -2.26 -4.76
N LEU A 54 -9.24 -3.10 -4.70
CA LEU A 54 -9.07 -4.54 -4.94
C LEU A 54 -8.64 -4.86 -6.38
N MET A 55 -9.08 -4.03 -7.33
CA MET A 55 -8.75 -4.17 -8.76
C MET A 55 -7.35 -3.62 -9.10
N HIS A 56 -6.97 -2.46 -8.54
CA HIS A 56 -5.79 -1.73 -8.98
C HIS A 56 -4.59 -1.83 -8.02
N HIS A 57 -4.80 -1.96 -6.72
CA HIS A 57 -3.71 -1.98 -5.76
C HIS A 57 -3.03 -3.36 -5.71
N TYR A 58 -1.70 -3.38 -5.75
CA TYR A 58 -0.89 -4.61 -5.79
C TYR A 58 -1.19 -5.59 -4.64
N SER A 59 -1.66 -5.10 -3.49
CA SER A 59 -1.93 -5.95 -2.33
C SER A 59 -3.20 -6.79 -2.48
N GLY A 60 -4.13 -6.40 -3.35
CA GLY A 60 -5.43 -7.07 -3.54
C GLY A 60 -6.28 -7.15 -2.28
N THR A 61 -6.13 -6.20 -1.36
CA THR A 61 -6.84 -6.20 -0.06
C THR A 61 -7.27 -4.79 0.32
N TYR A 62 -8.36 -4.67 1.07
CA TYR A 62 -8.90 -3.39 1.54
C TYR A 62 -8.82 -3.32 3.08
N PRO A 63 -8.19 -2.27 3.66
CA PRO A 63 -8.06 -2.12 5.11
C PRO A 63 -9.33 -1.52 5.74
N ALA A 64 -9.45 -1.58 7.07
CA ALA A 64 -10.51 -0.89 7.80
C ALA A 64 -10.34 0.63 7.68
N ALA A 65 -11.19 1.28 6.88
CA ALA A 65 -11.08 2.69 6.54
C ALA A 65 -11.67 3.58 7.64
N ARG A 66 -11.01 4.70 7.93
CA ARG A 66 -11.56 5.85 8.67
C ARG A 66 -12.01 6.96 7.73
N PHE A 67 -11.29 7.14 6.63
CA PHE A 67 -11.61 8.13 5.61
C PHE A 67 -11.15 7.64 4.24
N ARG A 68 -11.92 7.94 3.19
CA ARG A 68 -11.54 7.66 1.80
C ARG A 68 -11.77 8.90 0.95
N ALA A 69 -10.92 9.06 -0.04
CA ALA A 69 -11.12 10.06 -1.09
C ALA A 69 -10.75 9.47 -2.45
N GLY A 70 -11.50 9.88 -3.46
CA GLY A 70 -11.31 9.50 -4.85
C GLY A 70 -10.78 10.67 -5.67
N VAL A 71 -9.93 10.37 -6.65
CA VAL A 71 -9.56 11.29 -7.74
C VAL A 71 -10.48 11.00 -8.91
N PHE A 72 -11.22 12.00 -9.36
CA PHE A 72 -12.05 11.89 -10.55
C PHE A 72 -11.44 12.69 -11.68
N VAL A 73 -11.55 12.16 -12.90
CA VAL A 73 -11.06 12.78 -14.13
C VAL A 73 -12.24 13.00 -15.06
N LYS A 74 -12.35 14.22 -15.59
CA LYS A 74 -13.35 14.59 -16.59
C LYS A 74 -12.65 15.03 -17.87
N GLU A 75 -12.59 14.11 -18.83
CA GLU A 75 -12.11 14.44 -20.18
C GLU A 75 -13.21 15.12 -21.01
N PRO A 76 -12.85 15.96 -22.00
CA PRO A 76 -13.80 16.56 -22.91
C PRO A 76 -14.72 15.49 -23.54
N PHE A 77 -16.03 15.75 -23.49
CA PHE A 77 -17.07 14.88 -24.06
C PHE A 77 -17.17 13.47 -23.45
N GLN A 78 -16.48 13.20 -22.34
CA GLN A 78 -16.57 11.94 -21.62
C GLN A 78 -17.27 12.09 -20.27
N ARG A 79 -17.82 10.98 -19.77
CA ARG A 79 -18.31 10.91 -18.39
C ARG A 79 -17.13 10.99 -17.43
N GLU A 80 -17.35 11.64 -16.29
CA GLU A 80 -16.39 11.62 -15.20
C GLU A 80 -16.14 10.18 -14.74
N ARG A 81 -14.88 9.84 -14.46
CA ARG A 81 -14.48 8.52 -13.99
C ARG A 81 -13.61 8.60 -12.75
N LEU A 82 -13.71 7.59 -11.89
CA LEU A 82 -12.78 7.38 -10.79
C LEU A 82 -11.43 6.91 -11.35
N ALA A 83 -10.39 7.71 -11.13
CA ALA A 83 -9.03 7.49 -11.62
C ALA A 83 -8.02 7.31 -10.49
N GLY A 84 -8.46 7.24 -9.24
CA GLY A 84 -7.55 7.03 -8.12
C GLY A 84 -8.25 7.04 -6.78
N VAL A 85 -7.66 6.37 -5.80
CA VAL A 85 -8.20 6.24 -4.44
C VAL A 85 -7.10 6.33 -3.40
N GLY A 86 -7.35 7.13 -2.36
CA GLY A 86 -6.63 7.13 -1.10
C GLY A 86 -7.53 6.65 0.03
N VAL A 87 -7.03 5.71 0.83
CA VAL A 87 -7.69 5.16 2.02
C VAL A 87 -6.82 5.45 3.23
N PHE A 88 -7.36 6.25 4.15
CA PHE A 88 -6.80 6.47 5.47
C PHE A 88 -7.47 5.49 6.43
N SER A 89 -6.71 4.53 6.92
CA SER A 89 -7.18 3.38 7.68
C SER A 89 -6.76 3.45 9.15
N VAL A 90 -7.45 2.63 9.95
CA VAL A 90 -6.99 2.29 11.30
C VAL A 90 -5.70 1.48 11.16
N PRO A 91 -4.59 1.87 11.81
CA PRO A 91 -3.38 1.07 11.82
C PRO A 91 -3.65 -0.31 12.42
N MET A 92 -2.94 -1.34 11.94
CA MET A 92 -3.14 -2.72 12.39
C MET A 92 -2.87 -2.93 13.89
N ASN A 93 -2.09 -2.06 14.52
CA ASN A 93 -1.78 -2.11 15.95
C ASN A 93 -1.93 -0.71 16.55
N GLN A 94 -2.60 -0.62 17.69
CA GLN A 94 -2.82 0.63 18.42
C GLN A 94 -1.51 1.35 18.80
N ARG A 95 -0.39 0.63 18.88
CA ARG A 95 0.94 1.21 19.17
C ARG A 95 1.56 1.99 18.00
N VAL A 96 1.05 1.84 16.77
CA VAL A 96 1.65 2.48 15.58
C VAL A 96 1.66 3.99 15.74
N ILE A 97 0.51 4.61 16.03
CA ILE A 97 0.43 6.08 16.15
C ILE A 97 1.31 6.60 17.29
N PRO A 98 1.19 6.10 18.55
CA PRO A 98 2.06 6.55 19.65
C PRO A 98 3.57 6.37 19.36
N SER A 99 3.97 5.34 18.61
CA SER A 99 5.38 5.08 18.33
C SER A 99 6.04 6.14 17.43
N TYR A 100 5.26 6.79 16.56
CA TYR A 100 5.76 7.85 15.68
C TYR A 100 5.32 9.24 16.11
N PHE A 101 4.28 9.33 16.94
CA PHE A 101 3.74 10.55 17.50
C PHE A 101 3.47 10.35 19.00
N PRO A 102 4.49 10.50 19.87
CA PRO A 102 4.37 10.17 21.29
C PRO A 102 3.25 10.89 22.04
N ALA A 103 2.85 12.08 21.56
CA ALA A 103 1.78 12.89 22.15
C ALA A 103 0.36 12.52 21.63
N LEU A 104 0.23 11.55 20.71
CA LEU A 104 -1.05 11.19 20.12
C LEU A 104 -1.54 9.84 20.63
N ALA A 105 -2.81 9.80 21.01
CA ALA A 105 -3.52 8.55 21.26
C ALA A 105 -3.75 7.76 19.95
N PRO A 106 -3.98 6.43 20.00
CA PRO A 106 -4.14 5.60 18.81
C PRO A 106 -5.22 6.08 17.83
N ASN A 107 -6.31 6.66 18.33
CA ASN A 107 -7.43 7.19 17.55
C ASN A 107 -7.21 8.62 17.04
N GLU A 108 -6.15 9.30 17.44
CA GLU A 108 -5.79 10.65 16.98
C GLU A 108 -4.85 10.62 15.76
N GLY A 109 -4.57 9.43 15.23
CA GLY A 109 -3.82 9.26 14.00
C GLY A 109 -4.43 8.23 13.06
N VAL A 110 -3.93 8.22 11.83
CA VAL A 110 -4.33 7.28 10.77
C VAL A 110 -3.13 6.76 10.00
N GLU A 111 -3.30 5.61 9.37
CA GLU A 111 -2.36 5.09 8.38
C GLU A 111 -2.89 5.41 6.97
N LEU A 112 -2.06 5.94 6.06
CA LEU A 112 -2.36 5.90 4.63
C LEU A 112 -2.18 4.45 4.14
N GLY A 113 -3.20 3.63 4.37
CA GLY A 113 -3.14 2.19 4.13
C GLY A 113 -3.20 1.84 2.66
N ARG A 114 -3.94 2.60 1.84
CA ARG A 114 -3.99 2.40 0.39
C ARG A 114 -3.88 3.73 -0.33
N PHE A 115 -3.04 3.77 -1.33
CA PHE A 115 -2.95 4.90 -2.24
C PHE A 115 -2.61 4.37 -3.62
N VAL A 116 -3.53 4.51 -4.56
CA VAL A 116 -3.39 4.02 -5.93
C VAL A 116 -4.04 5.00 -6.89
N LEU A 117 -3.31 5.39 -7.92
CA LEU A 117 -3.80 6.18 -9.03
C LEU A 117 -3.74 5.33 -10.30
N ASP A 118 -4.66 5.61 -11.22
CA ASP A 118 -4.69 5.00 -12.54
C ASP A 118 -3.52 5.50 -13.41
N ASP A 119 -2.98 4.60 -14.22
CA ASP A 119 -1.80 4.85 -15.05
C ASP A 119 -2.01 5.94 -16.11
N SER A 120 -3.24 6.33 -16.40
CA SER A 120 -3.55 7.44 -17.31
C SER A 120 -3.26 8.83 -16.73
N LEU A 121 -3.22 9.00 -15.40
CA LEU A 121 -2.97 10.30 -14.77
C LEU A 121 -1.51 10.70 -14.92
N ALA A 122 -1.17 11.87 -15.47
CA ALA A 122 0.23 12.23 -15.76
C ALA A 122 1.14 12.38 -14.52
N ALA A 123 2.44 12.60 -14.72
CA ALA A 123 3.42 12.69 -13.63
C ALA A 123 3.07 13.83 -12.64
N ASN A 124 3.32 13.62 -11.34
CA ASN A 124 2.97 14.50 -10.20
C ASN A 124 1.51 14.45 -9.73
N ALA A 125 0.64 13.69 -10.41
CA ALA A 125 -0.74 13.46 -9.96
C ALA A 125 -0.80 12.90 -8.54
N GLU A 126 0.14 12.01 -8.18
CA GLU A 126 0.24 11.37 -6.87
C GLU A 126 0.39 12.40 -5.75
N THR A 127 1.38 13.29 -5.86
CA THR A 127 1.65 14.31 -4.85
C THR A 127 0.51 15.33 -4.78
N TRP A 128 -0.05 15.74 -5.93
CA TRP A 128 -1.21 16.63 -6.00
C TRP A 128 -2.46 16.05 -5.34
N ALA A 129 -2.76 14.78 -5.63
CA ALA A 129 -3.92 14.08 -5.10
C ALA A 129 -3.77 13.91 -3.59
N LEU A 130 -2.62 13.42 -3.13
CA LEU A 130 -2.36 13.21 -1.71
C LEU A 130 -2.50 14.50 -0.89
N ALA A 131 -2.02 15.64 -1.40
CA ALA A 131 -2.17 16.93 -0.73
C ALA A 131 -3.66 17.32 -0.55
N ARG A 132 -4.49 17.10 -1.57
CA ARG A 132 -5.94 17.37 -1.52
C ARG A 132 -6.66 16.39 -0.60
N MET A 133 -6.36 15.10 -0.69
CA MET A 133 -6.92 14.07 0.17
C MET A 133 -6.64 14.35 1.65
N ARG A 134 -5.42 14.80 1.99
CA ARG A 134 -5.06 15.25 3.34
C ARG A 134 -5.83 16.48 3.79
N ARG A 135 -6.16 17.41 2.90
CA ARG A 135 -7.01 18.56 3.22
C ARG A 135 -8.42 18.11 3.55
N LEU A 136 -9.01 17.22 2.74
CA LEU A 136 -10.33 16.65 3.00
C LEU A 136 -10.36 15.84 4.30
N LEU A 137 -9.33 15.04 4.57
CA LEU A 137 -9.19 14.30 5.83
C LEU A 137 -9.26 15.24 7.04
N ARG A 138 -8.51 16.34 7.02
CA ARG A 138 -8.52 17.32 8.12
C ARG A 138 -9.86 18.01 8.32
N GLN A 139 -10.65 18.15 7.26
CA GLN A 139 -12.00 18.71 7.34
C GLN A 139 -13.00 17.69 7.89
N ALA A 140 -12.90 16.44 7.43
CA ALA A 140 -13.83 15.37 7.81
C ALA A 140 -13.55 14.80 9.21
N LEU A 141 -12.28 14.69 9.60
CA LEU A 141 -11.83 14.14 10.87
C LEU A 141 -10.84 15.12 11.55
N PRO A 142 -11.33 16.22 12.15
CA PRO A 142 -10.48 17.22 12.81
C PRO A 142 -9.65 16.67 13.98
N GLU A 143 -10.05 15.53 14.56
CA GLU A 143 -9.33 14.83 15.63
C GLU A 143 -8.08 14.09 15.15
N VAL A 144 -7.93 13.88 13.83
CA VAL A 144 -6.75 13.23 13.26
C VAL A 144 -5.61 14.24 13.13
N ARG A 145 -4.59 14.09 13.98
CA ARG A 145 -3.43 14.97 14.11
C ARG A 145 -2.12 14.38 13.59
N GLY A 146 -2.15 13.12 13.13
CA GLY A 146 -0.97 12.44 12.59
C GLY A 146 -1.31 11.43 11.51
N ILE A 147 -0.52 11.40 10.45
CA ILE A 147 -0.63 10.42 9.36
C ILE A 147 0.67 9.66 9.25
N VAL A 148 0.61 8.33 9.28
CA VAL A 148 1.73 7.43 8.97
C VAL A 148 1.50 6.81 7.59
N ALA A 149 2.53 6.72 6.75
CA ALA A 149 2.51 5.93 5.53
C ALA A 149 3.69 4.96 5.51
N TYR A 150 3.44 3.77 4.96
CA TYR A 150 4.46 2.76 4.73
C TYR A 150 4.74 2.61 3.25
N CYS A 151 6.01 2.42 2.93
CA CYS A 151 6.50 2.27 1.58
C CYS A 151 7.41 1.03 1.53
N ASP A 152 7.02 0.02 0.77
CA ASP A 152 7.73 -1.26 0.75
C ASP A 152 8.92 -1.16 -0.23
N PRO A 153 10.17 -1.33 0.26
CA PRO A 153 11.37 -1.16 -0.56
C PRO A 153 11.71 -2.39 -1.40
N ILE A 154 11.02 -3.53 -1.22
CA ILE A 154 11.40 -4.76 -1.92
C ILE A 154 10.76 -4.82 -3.29
N GLU A 155 11.63 -4.98 -4.29
CA GLU A 155 11.25 -5.53 -5.58
C GLU A 155 10.91 -7.02 -5.45
N ARG A 156 9.70 -7.42 -5.84
CA ARG A 156 9.28 -8.82 -5.93
C ARG A 156 9.17 -9.24 -7.38
N ARG A 157 9.66 -10.45 -7.63
CA ARG A 157 9.55 -11.17 -8.89
C ARG A 157 8.82 -12.49 -8.65
N ASP A 158 8.13 -12.99 -9.67
CA ASP A 158 7.58 -14.34 -9.65
C ASP A 158 8.68 -15.39 -9.88
N GLU A 159 8.30 -16.67 -9.92
CA GLU A 159 9.24 -17.78 -10.16
C GLU A 159 9.86 -17.78 -11.56
N CYS A 160 9.21 -17.15 -12.54
CA CYS A 160 9.75 -16.95 -13.89
C CYS A 160 10.71 -15.76 -13.98
N GLY A 161 10.89 -15.01 -12.89
CA GLY A 161 11.73 -13.80 -12.84
C GLY A 161 11.02 -12.53 -13.30
N GLU A 162 9.72 -12.61 -13.64
CA GLU A 162 8.93 -11.46 -14.05
C GLU A 162 8.61 -10.55 -12.87
N LEU A 163 8.64 -9.25 -13.14
CA LEU A 163 8.51 -8.23 -12.11
C LEU A 163 7.04 -8.09 -11.65
N VAL A 164 6.75 -8.60 -10.45
CA VAL A 164 5.44 -8.53 -9.80
C VAL A 164 5.27 -7.24 -9.01
N LYS A 165 6.37 -6.70 -8.46
CA LYS A 165 6.39 -5.43 -7.72
C LYS A 165 7.76 -4.81 -7.78
N ARG A 166 7.91 -3.53 -8.13
CA ARG A 166 9.18 -2.83 -7.83
C ARG A 166 9.16 -2.28 -6.41
N GLY A 167 10.33 -2.21 -5.80
CA GLY A 167 10.53 -1.52 -4.54
C GLY A 167 10.27 -0.02 -4.67
N HIS A 168 9.66 0.58 -3.66
CA HIS A 168 9.36 2.01 -3.64
C HIS A 168 10.25 2.72 -2.62
N VAL A 169 10.89 3.81 -3.04
CA VAL A 169 11.75 4.63 -2.15
C VAL A 169 11.03 5.83 -1.53
N GLY A 170 9.73 5.99 -1.80
CA GLY A 170 8.87 7.00 -1.17
C GLY A 170 9.02 8.42 -1.73
N THR A 171 9.45 8.56 -3.00
CA THR A 171 9.64 9.86 -3.68
C THR A 171 8.42 10.76 -3.57
N ILE A 172 7.21 10.21 -3.77
CA ILE A 172 5.95 10.96 -3.67
C ILE A 172 5.71 11.53 -2.27
N TYR A 173 6.15 10.83 -1.22
CA TYR A 173 5.95 11.25 0.17
C TYR A 173 6.95 12.33 0.56
N LYS A 174 8.20 12.21 0.12
CA LYS A 174 9.22 13.26 0.30
C LYS A 174 8.77 14.56 -0.37
N ALA A 175 8.30 14.50 -1.61
CA ALA A 175 7.75 15.65 -2.33
C ALA A 175 6.49 16.23 -1.65
N GLY A 176 5.73 15.41 -0.94
CA GLY A 176 4.55 15.81 -0.17
C GLY A 176 4.84 16.35 1.25
N ASN A 177 6.09 16.75 1.54
CA ASN A 177 6.55 17.21 2.86
C ASN A 177 6.39 16.16 3.98
N ALA A 178 6.55 14.88 3.68
CA ALA A 178 6.59 13.84 4.70
C ALA A 178 7.96 13.78 5.37
N GLN A 179 7.97 13.56 6.68
CA GLN A 179 9.20 13.27 7.42
C GLN A 179 9.51 11.78 7.31
N TYR A 180 10.72 11.45 6.89
CA TYR A 180 11.19 10.05 6.85
C TYR A 180 11.57 9.59 8.27
N ARG A 181 11.05 8.42 8.68
CA ARG A 181 11.23 7.86 10.04
C ARG A 181 11.99 6.54 10.05
N GLY A 182 12.77 6.26 9.01
CA GLY A 182 13.52 5.01 8.90
C GLY A 182 12.67 3.85 8.41
N ARG A 183 12.85 2.66 9.00
CA ARG A 183 12.17 1.43 8.61
C ARG A 183 11.33 0.87 9.76
N SER A 184 10.22 0.24 9.40
CA SER A 184 9.50 -0.64 10.32
C SER A 184 10.35 -1.87 10.66
N SER A 185 9.95 -2.63 11.68
CA SER A 185 10.60 -3.89 12.01
C SER A 185 10.66 -4.84 10.81
N ALA A 186 11.80 -5.52 10.68
CA ALA A 186 11.96 -6.62 9.73
C ALA A 186 10.99 -7.75 10.06
N ARG A 187 10.55 -8.48 9.03
CA ARG A 187 9.61 -9.60 9.20
C ARG A 187 9.88 -10.68 8.17
N MET A 188 9.45 -11.89 8.49
CA MET A 188 9.37 -12.97 7.53
C MET A 188 8.05 -12.90 6.79
N LEU A 189 8.12 -13.03 5.47
CA LEU A 189 6.97 -13.19 4.59
C LEU A 189 7.07 -14.53 3.90
N TRP A 190 5.92 -15.02 3.45
CA TRP A 190 5.82 -16.18 2.58
C TRP A 190 5.41 -15.72 1.18
N LEU A 191 6.11 -16.17 0.15
CA LEU A 191 5.77 -15.89 -1.24
C LEU A 191 5.18 -17.14 -1.88
N SER A 192 4.10 -16.97 -2.61
CA SER A 192 3.59 -17.97 -3.56
C SER A 192 4.38 -17.96 -4.87
N PRO A 193 4.17 -18.94 -5.77
CA PRO A 193 4.83 -18.97 -7.07
C PRO A 193 4.61 -17.73 -7.93
N SER A 194 3.42 -17.14 -7.82
CA SER A 194 3.04 -15.89 -8.47
C SER A 194 3.74 -14.63 -7.92
N GLY A 195 4.63 -14.77 -6.92
CA GLY A 195 5.27 -13.65 -6.23
C GLY A 195 4.38 -12.90 -5.24
N ALA A 196 3.11 -13.30 -5.08
CA ALA A 196 2.22 -12.73 -4.08
C ALA A 196 2.67 -13.08 -2.66
N SER A 197 2.64 -12.11 -1.75
CA SER A 197 3.12 -12.27 -0.38
C SER A 197 2.00 -12.49 0.64
N PHE A 198 2.21 -13.46 1.52
CA PHE A 198 1.38 -13.75 2.69
C PHE A 198 2.15 -13.38 3.96
N ALA A 199 1.51 -12.60 4.83
CA ALA A 199 2.03 -12.36 6.17
C ALA A 199 1.80 -13.61 7.03
N ASP A 200 2.71 -13.90 7.97
CA ASP A 200 2.59 -15.10 8.80
C ASP A 200 1.26 -15.16 9.58
N ARG A 201 0.73 -14.00 10.02
CA ARG A 201 -0.59 -13.91 10.65
C ARG A 201 -1.74 -14.37 9.76
N THR A 202 -1.63 -14.21 8.44
CA THR A 202 -2.66 -14.69 7.50
C THR A 202 -2.68 -16.22 7.48
N LEU A 203 -1.49 -16.84 7.45
CA LEU A 203 -1.36 -18.29 7.47
C LEU A 203 -1.70 -18.87 8.84
N ALA A 204 -1.40 -18.14 9.93
CA ALA A 204 -1.77 -18.53 11.28
C ALA A 204 -3.27 -18.78 11.44
N LYS A 205 -4.12 -17.97 10.76
CA LYS A 205 -5.57 -18.18 10.79
C LYS A 205 -6.00 -19.53 10.22
N VAL A 206 -5.32 -19.99 9.19
CA VAL A 206 -5.55 -21.33 8.61
C VAL A 206 -4.98 -22.41 9.51
N ARG A 207 -3.77 -22.24 10.03
CA ARG A 207 -3.13 -23.21 10.94
C ARG A 207 -3.97 -23.47 12.19
N LEU A 208 -4.58 -22.42 12.73
CA LEU A 208 -5.28 -22.43 14.01
C LEU A 208 -6.83 -22.46 13.87
N GLY A 209 -7.38 -22.45 12.66
CA GLY A 209 -8.83 -22.38 12.44
C GLY A 209 -9.49 -21.12 13.03
N GLU A 210 -8.77 -19.99 13.04
CA GLU A 210 -9.28 -18.75 13.63
C GLU A 210 -10.24 -18.00 12.69
N THR A 211 -10.96 -17.03 13.26
CA THR A 211 -11.76 -16.06 12.49
C THR A 211 -10.97 -15.43 11.33
N GLY A 212 -11.47 -15.68 10.12
CA GLY A 212 -10.84 -15.27 8.87
C GLY A 212 -10.05 -16.38 8.17
N GLU A 213 -10.10 -17.63 8.65
CA GLU A 213 -9.61 -18.81 7.92
C GLU A 213 -10.18 -18.86 6.51
N ARG A 214 -11.51 -18.79 6.34
CA ARG A 214 -12.15 -18.84 5.02
C ARG A 214 -11.57 -17.82 4.05
N TYR A 215 -11.41 -16.59 4.50
CA TYR A 215 -10.81 -15.52 3.67
C TYR A 215 -9.35 -15.81 3.33
N ALA A 216 -8.57 -16.36 4.27
CA ALA A 216 -7.19 -16.76 3.99
C ALA A 216 -7.13 -17.91 2.98
N LEU A 217 -8.03 -18.89 3.07
CA LEU A 217 -8.16 -19.98 2.10
C LEU A 217 -8.58 -19.49 0.71
N GLU A 218 -9.58 -18.62 0.62
CA GLU A 218 -9.99 -17.97 -0.65
C GLU A 218 -8.82 -17.23 -1.30
N ARG A 219 -7.99 -16.53 -0.51
CA ARG A 219 -6.79 -15.85 -1.02
C ARG A 219 -5.70 -16.80 -1.49
N LEU A 220 -5.51 -17.93 -0.82
CA LEU A 220 -4.59 -18.97 -1.27
C LEU A 220 -5.10 -19.57 -2.59
N ALA A 221 -6.38 -19.92 -2.67
CA ALA A 221 -7.01 -20.48 -3.87
C ALA A 221 -6.98 -19.51 -5.06
N ALA A 222 -7.18 -18.19 -4.83
CA ALA A 222 -7.09 -17.17 -5.87
C ALA A 222 -5.67 -16.98 -6.44
N MET A 223 -4.67 -17.63 -5.86
CA MET A 223 -3.28 -17.66 -6.32
C MET A 223 -2.86 -19.06 -6.76
N ASP A 224 -3.84 -19.93 -7.05
CA ASP A 224 -3.66 -21.31 -7.48
C ASP A 224 -2.90 -22.17 -6.47
N ALA A 225 -3.16 -21.96 -5.17
CA ALA A 225 -2.71 -22.89 -4.15
C ALA A 225 -3.33 -24.28 -4.37
N PRO A 226 -2.54 -25.36 -4.21
CA PRO A 226 -3.08 -26.71 -4.11
C PRO A 226 -4.26 -26.75 -3.15
N ARG A 227 -5.35 -27.44 -3.53
CA ARG A 227 -6.50 -27.53 -2.64
C ARG A 227 -6.15 -28.33 -1.39
N ARG A 228 -6.82 -28.01 -0.29
CA ARG A 228 -6.76 -28.78 0.95
C ARG A 228 -7.37 -30.17 0.70
N CYS A 229 -6.67 -31.21 1.10
CA CYS A 229 -7.13 -32.59 0.95
C CYS A 229 -8.27 -32.90 1.92
N THR A 230 -9.11 -33.88 1.59
CA THR A 230 -10.17 -34.34 2.49
C THR A 230 -9.55 -34.85 3.79
N GLY A 231 -10.00 -34.31 4.93
CA GLY A 231 -9.50 -34.68 6.26
C GLY A 231 -8.18 -34.03 6.68
N GLU A 232 -7.48 -33.32 5.79
CA GLU A 232 -6.24 -32.61 6.11
C GLU A 232 -6.51 -31.48 7.11
N GLY A 233 -5.75 -31.36 8.19
CA GLY A 233 -5.83 -30.26 9.14
C GLY A 233 -5.30 -28.94 8.56
N GLY A 234 -5.72 -27.79 9.10
CA GLY A 234 -5.23 -26.49 8.60
C GLY A 234 -3.72 -26.30 8.79
N ALA A 235 -3.18 -26.81 9.90
CA ALA A 235 -1.73 -26.83 10.14
C ALA A 235 -0.97 -27.74 9.17
N GLU A 236 -1.53 -28.91 8.86
CA GLU A 236 -0.97 -29.86 7.89
C GLU A 236 -0.96 -29.27 6.48
N TYR A 237 -2.07 -28.65 6.09
CA TYR A 237 -2.20 -27.96 4.81
C TYR A 237 -1.12 -26.88 4.61
N ILE A 238 -0.94 -25.98 5.58
CA ILE A 238 0.09 -24.94 5.48
C ILE A 238 1.49 -25.54 5.48
N ARG A 239 1.75 -26.58 6.28
CA ARG A 239 3.05 -27.28 6.29
C ARG A 239 3.35 -27.90 4.93
N ARG A 240 2.38 -28.60 4.34
CA ARG A 240 2.52 -29.20 3.01
C ARG A 240 2.83 -28.17 1.93
N LEU A 241 2.15 -27.02 1.93
CA LEU A 241 2.47 -25.92 1.01
C LEU A 241 3.91 -25.39 1.17
N GLN A 242 4.48 -25.46 2.38
CA GLN A 242 5.86 -25.05 2.64
C GLN A 242 6.86 -26.14 2.19
N ASP A 243 6.55 -27.40 2.50
CA ASP A 243 7.40 -28.56 2.19
C ASP A 243 7.47 -28.82 0.68
N GLU A 244 6.35 -28.65 -0.04
CA GLU A 244 6.26 -28.70 -1.51
C GLU A 244 6.89 -27.47 -2.18
N GLY A 245 7.35 -26.48 -1.41
CA GLY A 245 8.00 -25.27 -1.92
C GLY A 245 7.03 -24.24 -2.52
N TRP A 246 5.71 -24.47 -2.49
CA TRP A 246 4.73 -23.50 -2.96
C TRP A 246 4.75 -22.21 -2.12
N LEU A 247 4.97 -22.30 -0.80
CA LEU A 247 5.25 -21.15 0.07
C LEU A 247 6.75 -21.02 0.34
N ARG A 248 7.40 -20.06 -0.31
CA ARG A 248 8.83 -19.76 -0.10
C ARG A 248 9.04 -18.66 0.94
N ARG A 249 9.97 -18.87 1.88
CA ARG A 249 10.30 -17.87 2.91
C ARG A 249 11.15 -16.75 2.32
N VAL A 250 10.77 -15.51 2.59
CA VAL A 250 11.57 -14.33 2.25
C VAL A 250 11.69 -13.40 3.45
N LYS A 251 12.93 -12.96 3.72
CA LYS A 251 13.21 -11.95 4.73
C LYS A 251 12.89 -10.57 4.17
N HIS A 252 11.99 -9.86 4.84
CA HIS A 252 11.62 -8.49 4.50
C HIS A 252 12.32 -7.52 5.47
N PRO A 253 13.11 -6.53 5.02
CA PRO A 253 13.91 -5.66 5.90
C PRO A 253 13.07 -4.62 6.65
N GLY A 254 11.78 -4.52 6.31
CA GLY A 254 10.85 -3.55 6.87
C GLY A 254 10.45 -2.52 5.82
N ASN A 255 9.28 -1.93 5.97
CA ASN A 255 8.82 -0.85 5.09
C ASN A 255 9.50 0.45 5.51
N PHE A 256 9.84 1.31 4.55
CA PHE A 256 10.14 2.70 4.84
C PHE A 256 8.92 3.39 5.44
N VAL A 257 9.16 4.26 6.42
CA VAL A 257 8.12 4.94 7.18
C VAL A 257 8.18 6.43 6.92
N PHE A 258 7.02 7.01 6.65
CA PHE A 258 6.85 8.43 6.40
C PHE A 258 5.73 8.99 7.27
N THR A 259 5.92 10.19 7.80
CA THR A 259 4.95 10.81 8.70
C THR A 259 4.62 12.24 8.31
N TRP A 260 3.35 12.61 8.42
CA TRP A 260 2.91 14.01 8.42
C TRP A 260 2.37 14.36 9.80
N PRO A 261 3.10 15.15 10.60
CA PRO A 261 2.50 15.77 11.77
C PRO A 261 1.51 16.85 11.32
N ASP A 262 0.43 17.04 12.07
CA ASP A 262 -0.37 18.25 11.92
C ASP A 262 0.45 19.46 12.43
N GLY A 263 0.52 20.51 11.62
CA GLY A 263 1.31 21.72 11.91
C GLY A 263 0.84 22.49 13.15
N ARG A 264 -0.26 22.05 13.78
CA ARG A 264 -0.76 22.55 15.07
C ARG A 264 0.06 22.06 16.27
N ALA A 265 0.93 21.06 16.10
CA ALA A 265 1.77 20.53 17.17
C ALA A 265 2.96 21.44 17.57
N GLY A 266 3.01 22.69 17.09
CA GLY A 266 4.09 23.66 17.35
C GLY A 266 3.73 24.77 18.35
N GLY A 267 2.71 24.58 19.20
CA GLY A 267 2.38 25.50 20.29
C GLY A 267 2.61 24.84 21.65
N GLY A 268 3.86 24.79 22.09
CA GLY A 268 4.18 24.65 23.51
C GLY A 268 4.41 26.05 24.11
N PRO A 269 4.13 26.26 25.41
CA PRO A 269 4.36 27.54 26.08
C PRO A 269 5.83 27.97 26.07
#